data_AF-A0A1J4W1E5-F1
#
_entry.id   AF-A0A1J4W1E5-F1
#
_cell.length_a   1.000
_cell.length_b   1.000
_cell.length_c   1.000
_cell.angle_alpha   90.00
_cell.angle_beta   90.00
_cell.angle_gamma   90.00
#
_symmetry.space_group_name_H-M   'P 1'
#
loop_
_entity.id
_entity.type
_entity.pdbx_description
1 polymer ?
#
loop_
_entity_poly.entity_id
_entity_poly.type
_entity_poly.pdbx_seq_one_letter_code
_entity_poly.pdbx_strand_id
1 'polypeptide(L)'
;MSNKRGQIALIIIIALVIVIAVILILQLTGKNKAEKTEKISLRYLDECFKQKLDLGVRVIGYSGGYYVNESSLRINGWNIPYYYKDNKKSIPSKETVEKQFEIFMEERFPLCVDDFKEKYPEWNISYKDFVVDVKISEDKLVASSKSKIQLSKEDNSYFSDEFNAEFKINLLKMLKASDEIVDSLDTEYYTICVECLDRISSTYNIGITATPSEEVQIILFNLIDSSVKDYPYTYQFITEYRPNSIKMENFIFDFLRNIENE
;
A
#
# COMPACT_ATOMS: atom_id res chain seq x y z
N MET A 1 -79.85 -28.08 -25.19
CA MET A 1 -78.54 -28.18 -25.88
C MET A 1 -77.90 -26.80 -25.89
N SER A 2 -77.15 -26.49 -24.82
CA SER A 2 -76.67 -25.14 -24.54
C SER A 2 -75.34 -24.85 -25.25
N ASN A 3 -75.35 -23.79 -26.06
CA ASN A 3 -74.26 -22.97 -26.61
C ASN A 3 -72.81 -23.27 -26.13
N LYS A 4 -72.20 -24.38 -26.59
CA LYS A 4 -70.76 -24.64 -26.38
C LYS A 4 -69.83 -23.83 -27.30
N ARG A 5 -70.35 -23.15 -28.32
CA ARG A 5 -69.54 -22.33 -29.25
C ARG A 5 -69.12 -20.98 -28.67
N GLY A 6 -69.83 -20.45 -27.67
CA GLY A 6 -69.49 -19.17 -27.02
C GLY A 6 -68.31 -19.26 -26.06
N GLN A 7 -68.11 -20.41 -25.39
CA GLN A 7 -67.02 -20.59 -24.43
C GLN A 7 -65.63 -20.63 -25.09
N ILE A 8 -65.54 -21.15 -26.31
CA ILE A 8 -64.27 -21.22 -27.05
C ILE A 8 -63.76 -19.81 -27.39
N ALA A 9 -64.66 -18.91 -27.81
CA ALA A 9 -64.30 -17.52 -28.09
C ALA A 9 -63.81 -16.78 -26.83
N LEU A 10 -64.44 -17.05 -25.67
CA LEU A 10 -64.04 -16.46 -24.39
C LEU A 10 -62.61 -16.86 -23.99
N ILE A 11 -62.25 -18.14 -24.15
CA ILE A 11 -60.91 -18.65 -23.80
C ILE A 11 -59.83 -18.00 -24.68
N ILE A 12 -60.09 -17.81 -25.98
CA ILE A 12 -59.15 -17.18 -26.91
C ILE A 12 -58.90 -15.72 -26.52
N ILE A 13 -59.95 -14.98 -26.15
CA ILE A 13 -59.83 -13.58 -25.71
C ILE A 13 -59.00 -13.49 -24.43
N ILE A 14 -59.24 -14.36 -23.44
CA ILE A 14 -58.50 -14.38 -22.18
C ILE A 14 -57.01 -14.68 -22.42
N ALA A 15 -56.70 -15.67 -23.26
CA ALA A 15 -55.31 -16.00 -23.60
C ALA A 15 -54.59 -14.83 -24.27
N LEU A 16 -55.27 -14.12 -25.19
CA LEU A 16 -54.72 -12.93 -25.85
C LEU A 16 -54.43 -11.80 -24.84
N VAL A 17 -55.35 -11.55 -23.90
CA VAL A 17 -55.19 -10.53 -22.86
C VAL A 17 -54.00 -10.86 -21.95
N ILE A 18 -53.82 -12.14 -21.57
CA ILE A 18 -52.67 -12.56 -20.76
C ILE A 18 -51.35 -12.34 -21.52
N VAL A 19 -51.29 -12.68 -22.81
CA VAL A 19 -50.09 -12.46 -23.63
C VAL A 19 -49.75 -10.97 -23.72
N ILE A 20 -50.73 -10.11 -23.97
CA ILE A 20 -50.54 -8.65 -24.01
C ILE A 20 -50.10 -8.12 -22.63
N ALA A 21 -50.70 -8.61 -21.54
CA ALA A 21 -50.30 -8.23 -20.19
C ALA A 21 -48.86 -8.64 -19.87
N VAL A 22 -48.43 -9.83 -20.27
CA VAL A 22 -47.04 -10.29 -20.09
C VAL A 22 -46.07 -9.43 -20.91
N ILE A 23 -46.40 -9.11 -22.16
CA ILE A 23 -45.57 -8.23 -23.00
C ILE A 23 -45.45 -6.84 -22.36
N LEU A 24 -46.56 -6.28 -21.86
CA LEU A 24 -46.56 -4.99 -21.15
C LEU A 24 -45.70 -5.03 -19.88
N ILE A 25 -45.81 -6.09 -19.08
CA ILE A 25 -45.00 -6.27 -17.86
C ILE A 25 -43.51 -6.39 -18.22
N LEU A 26 -43.16 -7.12 -19.29
CA LEU A 26 -41.78 -7.23 -19.76
C LEU A 26 -41.22 -5.90 -20.28
N GLN A 27 -42.04 -5.08 -20.96
CA GLN A 27 -41.62 -3.75 -21.40
C GLN A 27 -41.48 -2.75 -20.24
N LEU A 28 -42.31 -2.87 -19.21
CA LEU A 28 -42.21 -2.03 -18.00
C LEU A 28 -41.02 -2.43 -17.11
N THR A 29 -40.68 -3.72 -17.05
CA THR A 29 -39.52 -4.22 -16.27
C THR A 29 -38.19 -4.10 -17.02
N GLY A 30 -38.20 -3.96 -18.35
CA GLY A 30 -36.99 -3.79 -19.17
C GLY A 30 -36.26 -2.45 -19.01
N LYS A 31 -36.80 -1.49 -18.25
CA LYS A 31 -36.16 -0.18 -18.01
C LYS A 31 -35.03 -0.19 -16.99
N ASN A 32 -34.74 -1.31 -16.32
CA ASN A 32 -33.67 -1.41 -15.32
C ASN A 32 -32.25 -1.61 -15.92
N LYS A 33 -32.04 -1.32 -17.22
CA LYS A 33 -30.68 -1.35 -17.81
C LYS A 33 -29.78 -0.19 -17.33
N ALA A 34 -30.36 0.89 -16.80
CA ALA A 34 -29.58 2.02 -16.27
C ALA A 34 -28.79 1.65 -15.00
N GLU A 35 -29.40 0.90 -14.08
CA GLU A 35 -28.82 0.52 -12.78
C GLU A 35 -27.59 -0.41 -12.90
N LYS A 36 -27.48 -1.17 -14.00
CA LYS A 36 -26.37 -2.11 -14.19
C LYS A 36 -25.10 -1.45 -14.72
N THR A 37 -25.22 -0.28 -15.36
CA THR A 37 -24.08 0.47 -15.91
C THR A 37 -23.44 1.39 -14.85
N GLU A 38 -24.28 1.88 -13.93
CA GLU A 38 -23.91 2.69 -12.74
C GLU A 38 -22.90 1.98 -11.82
N LYS A 39 -23.06 0.68 -11.58
CA LYS A 39 -22.19 -0.08 -10.67
C LYS A 39 -20.79 -0.35 -11.22
N ILE A 40 -20.58 -0.18 -12.54
CA ILE A 40 -19.32 -0.55 -13.20
C ILE A 40 -18.29 0.58 -13.08
N SER A 41 -18.71 1.85 -13.14
CA SER A 41 -17.80 3.00 -13.15
C SER A 41 -17.19 3.30 -11.79
N LEU A 42 -18.00 3.35 -10.72
CA LEU A 42 -17.49 3.56 -9.35
C LEU A 42 -16.60 2.40 -8.87
N ARG A 43 -16.95 1.18 -9.29
CA ARG A 43 -16.16 -0.01 -8.99
C ARG A 43 -14.74 0.08 -9.59
N TYR A 44 -14.58 0.67 -10.77
CA TYR A 44 -13.26 0.87 -11.36
C TYR A 44 -12.38 1.77 -10.48
N LEU A 45 -12.92 2.90 -9.99
CA LEU A 45 -12.17 3.82 -9.14
C LEU A 45 -11.83 3.18 -7.78
N ASP A 46 -12.76 2.40 -7.20
CA ASP A 46 -12.53 1.65 -5.96
C ASP A 46 -11.43 0.58 -6.13
N GLU A 47 -11.46 -0.18 -7.22
CA GLU A 47 -10.42 -1.15 -7.55
C GLU A 47 -9.08 -0.46 -7.79
N CYS A 48 -9.06 0.68 -8.49
CA CYS A 48 -7.85 1.46 -8.69
C CYS A 48 -7.28 2.01 -7.38
N PHE A 49 -8.12 2.53 -6.49
CA PHE A 49 -7.71 3.00 -5.16
C PHE A 49 -7.03 1.89 -4.36
N LYS A 50 -7.60 0.67 -4.36
CA LYS A 50 -7.00 -0.51 -3.74
C LYS A 50 -5.65 -0.89 -4.35
N GLN A 51 -5.53 -0.81 -5.68
CA GLN A 51 -4.27 -1.07 -6.38
C GLN A 51 -3.20 -0.01 -6.05
N LYS A 52 -3.58 1.27 -5.94
CA LYS A 52 -2.64 2.31 -5.50
C LYS A 52 -2.18 2.06 -4.07
N LEU A 53 -3.06 1.61 -3.17
CA LEU A 53 -2.64 1.24 -1.81
C LEU A 53 -1.63 0.09 -1.81
N ASP A 54 -1.90 -0.99 -2.54
CA ASP A 54 -0.95 -2.12 -2.68
C ASP A 54 0.41 -1.65 -3.23
N LEU A 55 0.41 -0.79 -4.25
CA LEU A 55 1.64 -0.21 -4.78
C LEU A 55 2.36 0.66 -3.74
N GLY A 56 1.62 1.48 -3.01
CA GLY A 56 2.14 2.35 -1.96
C GLY A 56 2.81 1.55 -0.85
N VAL A 57 2.21 0.43 -0.45
CA VAL A 57 2.79 -0.48 0.54
C VAL A 57 4.18 -0.91 0.09
N ARG A 58 4.33 -1.38 -1.15
CA ARG A 58 5.62 -1.80 -1.69
C ARG A 58 6.62 -0.65 -1.75
N VAL A 59 6.24 0.48 -2.35
CA VAL A 59 7.13 1.64 -2.54
C VAL A 59 7.64 2.17 -1.21
N ILE A 60 6.75 2.37 -0.24
CA ILE A 60 7.09 2.90 1.08
C ILE A 60 7.84 1.86 1.92
N GLY A 61 7.56 0.57 1.74
CA GLY A 61 8.34 -0.51 2.37
C GLY A 61 9.80 -0.51 1.91
N TYR A 62 10.03 -0.56 0.60
CA TYR A 62 11.39 -0.49 0.02
C TYR A 62 12.12 0.82 0.37
N SER A 63 11.38 1.86 0.69
CA SER A 63 11.92 3.19 1.05
C SER A 63 11.89 3.43 2.57
N GLY A 64 11.81 2.37 3.37
CA GLY A 64 11.92 2.43 4.84
C GLY A 64 10.93 3.38 5.49
N GLY A 65 9.66 3.34 5.09
CA GLY A 65 8.61 4.17 5.67
C GLY A 65 8.47 5.56 5.06
N TYR A 66 9.29 5.92 4.07
CA TYR A 66 9.21 7.19 3.36
C TYR A 66 8.70 7.04 1.94
N TYR A 67 7.94 8.02 1.47
CA TYR A 67 7.70 8.23 0.05
C TYR A 67 8.61 9.35 -0.49
N VAL A 68 8.78 10.42 0.29
CA VAL A 68 9.71 11.52 0.04
C VAL A 68 10.68 11.62 1.21
N ASN A 69 11.97 11.46 0.95
CA ASN A 69 13.02 11.60 1.96
C ASN A 69 14.30 12.21 1.38
N GLU A 70 14.75 13.31 1.99
CA GLU A 70 15.97 14.03 1.61
C GLU A 70 17.25 13.34 2.11
N SER A 71 17.18 12.58 3.20
CA SER A 71 18.33 11.87 3.77
C SER A 71 18.28 10.38 3.41
N SER A 72 18.58 10.08 2.15
CA SER A 72 18.58 8.72 1.61
C SER A 72 19.80 8.45 0.73
N LEU A 73 20.09 7.16 0.51
CA LEU A 73 21.06 6.70 -0.48
C LEU A 73 20.33 5.91 -1.57
N ARG A 74 20.68 6.16 -2.84
CA ARG A 74 20.07 5.45 -3.95
C ARG A 74 20.73 4.08 -4.15
N ILE A 75 20.01 3.01 -3.84
CA ILE A 75 20.46 1.62 -3.96
C ILE A 75 19.48 0.87 -4.85
N ASN A 76 19.96 0.26 -5.95
CA ASN A 76 19.13 -0.49 -6.91
C ASN A 76 17.90 0.28 -7.43
N GLY A 77 18.05 1.60 -7.59
CA GLY A 77 16.97 2.47 -8.07
C GLY A 77 16.03 3.00 -6.98
N TRP A 78 16.13 2.51 -5.74
CA TRP A 78 15.33 2.93 -4.59
C TRP A 78 16.08 3.93 -3.72
N ASN A 79 15.37 4.88 -3.12
CA ASN A 79 15.93 5.82 -2.15
C ASN A 79 15.77 5.24 -0.74
N ILE A 80 16.84 4.64 -0.20
CA ILE A 80 16.81 3.96 1.09
C ILE A 80 17.23 4.94 2.21
N PRO A 81 16.41 5.14 3.25
CA PRO A 81 16.66 6.14 4.29
C PRO A 81 17.80 5.75 5.23
N TYR A 82 18.56 6.74 5.69
CA TYR A 82 19.43 6.57 6.86
C TYR A 82 18.59 6.55 8.14
N TYR A 83 18.70 5.46 8.90
CA TYR A 83 18.10 5.37 10.23
C TYR A 83 19.08 5.70 11.35
N TYR A 84 20.37 5.57 11.06
CA TYR A 84 21.45 5.99 11.93
C TYR A 84 22.58 6.57 11.07
N LYS A 85 22.91 7.83 11.31
CA LYS A 85 23.98 8.57 10.59
C LYS A 85 24.50 9.70 11.46
N ASP A 86 25.81 9.95 11.44
CA ASP A 86 26.43 11.04 12.22
C ASP A 86 26.04 11.01 13.72
N ASN A 87 26.00 9.81 14.31
CA ASN A 87 25.55 9.54 15.68
C ASN A 87 24.12 10.01 15.99
N LYS A 88 23.27 10.17 14.96
CA LYS A 88 21.88 10.57 15.08
C LYS A 88 20.95 9.48 14.55
N LYS A 89 19.96 9.13 15.38
CA LYS A 89 18.85 8.26 15.02
C LYS A 89 17.78 9.04 14.26
N SER A 90 17.29 8.49 13.15
CA SER A 90 16.31 9.12 12.25
C SER A 90 15.28 8.10 11.73
N ILE A 91 14.72 7.32 12.66
CA ILE A 91 13.68 6.34 12.36
C ILE A 91 12.32 7.06 12.30
N PRO A 92 11.49 6.84 11.27
CA PRO A 92 10.19 7.46 11.17
C PRO A 92 9.25 6.94 12.27
N SER A 93 8.46 7.84 12.86
CA SER A 93 7.37 7.42 13.73
C SER A 93 6.25 6.77 12.92
N LYS A 94 5.34 6.04 13.59
CA LYS A 94 4.13 5.52 12.96
C LYS A 94 3.35 6.61 12.22
N GLU A 95 3.16 7.76 12.86
CA GLU A 95 2.42 8.91 12.32
C GLU A 95 3.12 9.50 11.10
N THR A 96 4.47 9.46 11.09
CA THR A 96 5.27 9.89 9.93
C THR A 96 5.01 8.96 8.76
N VAL A 97 5.03 7.64 8.97
CA VAL A 97 4.76 6.66 7.91
C VAL A 97 3.31 6.77 7.42
N GLU A 98 2.33 6.90 8.31
CA GLU A 98 0.93 7.19 7.93
C GLU A 98 0.86 8.40 7.00
N LYS A 99 1.55 9.50 7.35
CA LYS A 99 1.54 10.71 6.52
C LYS A 99 2.20 10.50 5.15
N GLN A 100 3.25 9.69 5.07
CA GLN A 100 3.90 9.35 3.80
C GLN A 100 2.99 8.54 2.88
N PHE A 101 2.16 7.65 3.44
CA PHE A 101 1.12 6.95 2.68
C PHE A 101 0.01 7.90 2.20
N GLU A 102 -0.43 8.85 3.02
CA GLU A 102 -1.42 9.86 2.61
C GLU A 102 -0.92 10.63 1.38
N ILE A 103 0.31 11.17 1.45
CA ILE A 103 0.93 11.91 0.35
C ILE A 103 1.02 11.02 -0.91
N PHE A 104 1.49 9.78 -0.76
CA PHE A 104 1.56 8.84 -1.87
C PHE A 104 0.18 8.63 -2.52
N MET A 105 -0.86 8.39 -1.72
CA MET A 105 -2.20 8.10 -2.24
C MET A 105 -2.82 9.33 -2.91
N GLU A 106 -2.64 10.51 -2.33
CA GLU A 106 -3.13 11.79 -2.87
C GLU A 106 -2.47 12.13 -4.22
N GLU A 107 -1.17 11.86 -4.38
CA GLU A 107 -0.46 12.08 -5.65
C GLU A 107 -0.80 11.03 -6.73
N ARG A 108 -1.11 9.79 -6.31
CA ARG A 108 -1.30 8.67 -7.25
C ARG A 108 -2.75 8.46 -7.66
N PHE A 109 -3.71 8.90 -6.87
CA PHE A 109 -5.13 8.78 -7.20
C PHE A 109 -5.55 9.56 -8.46
N PRO A 110 -5.05 10.77 -8.75
CA PRO A 110 -5.35 11.47 -10.01
C PRO A 110 -5.10 10.63 -11.26
N LEU A 111 -4.10 9.73 -11.23
CA LEU A 111 -3.84 8.80 -12.32
C LEU A 111 -5.01 7.81 -12.53
N CYS A 112 -5.69 7.37 -11.48
CA CYS A 112 -6.91 6.57 -11.61
C CYS A 112 -8.02 7.32 -12.34
N VAL A 113 -8.11 8.63 -12.12
CA VAL A 113 -9.11 9.49 -12.74
C VAL A 113 -8.77 9.71 -14.22
N ASP A 114 -7.50 9.91 -14.55
CA ASP A 114 -7.07 10.06 -15.93
C ASP A 114 -7.24 8.75 -16.73
N ASP A 115 -6.83 7.61 -16.17
CA ASP A 115 -7.06 6.29 -16.78
C ASP A 115 -8.57 6.01 -16.97
N PHE A 116 -9.41 6.44 -16.01
CA PHE A 116 -10.86 6.34 -16.11
C PHE A 116 -11.41 7.17 -17.27
N LYS A 117 -10.97 8.43 -17.43
CA LYS A 117 -11.41 9.31 -18.53
C LYS A 117 -11.01 8.75 -19.88
N GLU A 118 -9.81 8.17 -20.01
CA GLU A 118 -9.37 7.54 -21.25
C GLU A 118 -10.25 6.33 -21.60
N LYS A 119 -10.55 5.49 -20.61
CA LYS A 119 -11.34 4.27 -20.81
C LYS A 119 -12.83 4.52 -21.03
N TYR A 120 -13.36 5.59 -20.43
CA TYR A 120 -14.79 5.92 -20.43
C TYR A 120 -15.00 7.39 -20.81
N PRO A 121 -14.68 7.77 -22.07
CA PRO A 121 -14.67 9.17 -22.50
C PRO A 121 -16.05 9.83 -22.50
N GLU A 122 -17.13 9.05 -22.46
CA GLU A 122 -18.49 9.57 -22.37
C GLU A 122 -18.92 9.95 -20.95
N TRP A 123 -18.08 9.67 -19.95
CA TRP A 123 -18.28 10.08 -18.57
C TRP A 123 -17.47 11.33 -18.27
N ASN A 124 -18.12 12.27 -17.58
CA ASN A 124 -17.43 13.39 -16.95
C ASN A 124 -17.18 13.06 -15.48
N ILE A 125 -15.96 13.29 -15.01
CA ILE A 125 -15.56 13.05 -13.63
C ILE A 125 -15.03 14.34 -13.03
N SER A 126 -15.60 14.71 -11.89
CA SER A 126 -15.15 15.86 -11.12
C SER A 126 -14.95 15.45 -9.66
N TYR A 127 -13.83 15.89 -9.10
CA TYR A 127 -13.50 15.74 -7.69
C TYR A 127 -12.81 17.02 -7.22
N LYS A 128 -12.94 17.33 -5.94
CA LYS A 128 -12.28 18.47 -5.32
C LYS A 128 -11.61 18.01 -4.03
N ASP A 129 -10.40 18.50 -3.80
CA ASP A 129 -9.63 18.27 -2.57
C ASP A 129 -9.60 16.79 -2.19
N PHE A 130 -8.94 15.96 -3.03
CA PHE A 130 -8.78 14.54 -2.75
C PHE A 130 -7.85 14.36 -1.55
N VAL A 131 -8.42 14.00 -0.39
CA VAL A 131 -7.71 13.84 0.88
C VAL A 131 -7.85 12.40 1.33
N VAL A 132 -6.74 11.81 1.77
CA VAL A 132 -6.71 10.44 2.27
C VAL A 132 -6.27 10.43 3.73
N ASP A 133 -6.95 9.62 4.54
CA ASP A 133 -6.54 9.30 5.90
C ASP A 133 -5.98 7.88 5.91
N VAL A 134 -4.78 7.70 6.48
CA VAL A 134 -4.17 6.38 6.58
C VAL A 134 -3.95 6.03 8.05
N LYS A 135 -4.29 4.80 8.42
CA LYS A 135 -4.14 4.28 9.77
C LYS A 135 -3.42 2.94 9.75
N ILE A 136 -2.31 2.86 10.49
CA ILE A 136 -1.53 1.65 10.71
C ILE A 136 -1.97 1.01 12.03
N SER A 137 -2.45 -0.21 11.96
CA SER A 137 -2.77 -1.05 13.12
C SER A 137 -1.71 -2.15 13.29
N GLU A 138 -1.93 -3.10 14.19
CA GLU A 138 -0.96 -4.17 14.45
C GLU A 138 -0.76 -5.12 13.26
N ASP A 139 -1.83 -5.42 12.53
CA ASP A 139 -1.88 -6.45 11.48
C ASP A 139 -2.35 -5.93 10.12
N LYS A 140 -2.65 -4.63 10.02
CA LYS A 140 -3.18 -4.04 8.79
C LYS A 140 -2.93 -2.54 8.67
N LEU A 141 -3.03 -2.08 7.43
CA LEU A 141 -3.04 -0.70 7.02
C LEU A 141 -4.40 -0.41 6.36
N VAL A 142 -5.07 0.66 6.81
CA VAL A 142 -6.36 1.09 6.28
C VAL A 142 -6.20 2.49 5.69
N ALA A 143 -6.68 2.68 4.46
CA ALA A 143 -6.74 3.98 3.79
C ALA A 143 -8.20 4.32 3.45
N SER A 144 -8.61 5.53 3.81
CA SER A 144 -9.97 6.03 3.61
C SER A 144 -9.93 7.43 2.99
N SER A 145 -10.62 7.63 1.87
CA SER A 145 -10.67 8.95 1.20
C SER A 145 -11.83 9.80 1.73
N LYS A 146 -11.59 11.08 2.02
CA LYS A 146 -12.64 12.01 2.52
C LYS A 146 -13.23 12.89 1.42
N SER A 147 -13.32 12.40 0.19
CA SER A 147 -13.56 13.23 -0.98
C SER A 147 -14.72 12.73 -1.83
N LYS A 148 -15.65 13.65 -2.09
CA LYS A 148 -16.80 13.37 -2.94
C LYS A 148 -16.38 13.37 -4.40
N ILE A 149 -16.50 12.22 -5.05
CA ILE A 149 -16.32 12.10 -6.49
C ILE A 149 -17.68 12.10 -7.14
N GLN A 150 -17.88 13.02 -8.08
CA GLN A 150 -19.06 13.07 -8.92
C GLN A 150 -18.71 12.53 -10.30
N LEU A 151 -19.47 11.52 -10.72
CA LEU A 151 -19.47 11.00 -12.08
C LEU A 151 -20.77 11.43 -12.76
N SER A 152 -20.72 11.98 -13.96
CA SER A 152 -21.91 12.33 -14.73
C SER A 152 -21.83 11.80 -16.16
N LYS A 153 -22.98 11.36 -16.68
CA LYS A 153 -23.15 10.90 -18.05
C LYS A 153 -24.55 11.27 -18.52
N GLU A 154 -24.62 12.09 -19.56
CA GLU A 154 -25.88 12.67 -20.05
C GLU A 154 -26.62 13.39 -18.89
N ASP A 155 -27.85 12.99 -18.57
CA ASP A 155 -28.67 13.58 -17.51
C ASP A 155 -28.48 12.92 -16.13
N ASN A 156 -27.64 11.88 -16.04
CA ASN A 156 -27.44 11.14 -14.79
C ASN A 156 -26.16 11.61 -14.07
N SER A 157 -26.25 11.79 -12.76
CA SER A 157 -25.12 12.07 -11.88
C SER A 157 -25.07 11.06 -10.74
N TYR A 158 -23.87 10.60 -10.43
CA TYR A 158 -23.56 9.61 -9.40
C TYR A 158 -22.50 10.18 -8.48
N PHE A 159 -22.62 9.87 -7.20
CA PHE A 159 -21.71 10.35 -6.17
C PHE A 159 -21.11 9.16 -5.42
N SER A 160 -19.81 9.22 -5.17
CA SER A 160 -19.17 8.40 -4.15
C SER A 160 -18.69 9.33 -3.04
N ASP A 161 -19.10 9.05 -1.81
CA ASP A 161 -18.68 9.84 -0.65
C ASP A 161 -17.31 9.37 -0.11
N GLU A 162 -16.92 8.11 -0.32
CA GLU A 162 -15.70 7.53 0.24
C GLU A 162 -15.22 6.29 -0.54
N PHE A 163 -13.89 6.14 -0.66
CA PHE A 163 -13.20 4.91 -1.02
C PHE A 163 -12.46 4.37 0.19
N ASN A 164 -12.55 3.05 0.39
CA ASN A 164 -11.92 2.36 1.50
C ASN A 164 -11.08 1.20 0.97
N ALA A 165 -9.83 1.15 1.41
CA ALA A 165 -8.91 0.06 1.10
C ALA A 165 -8.23 -0.43 2.38
N GLU A 166 -8.09 -1.75 2.50
CA GLU A 166 -7.40 -2.41 3.60
C GLU A 166 -6.32 -3.31 3.00
N PHE A 167 -5.13 -3.27 3.60
CA PHE A 167 -4.02 -4.15 3.27
C PHE A 167 -3.51 -4.83 4.54
N LYS A 168 -3.46 -6.17 4.54
CA LYS A 168 -3.00 -6.96 5.69
C LYS A 168 -1.47 -7.03 5.69
N ILE A 169 -0.84 -6.50 6.74
CA ILE A 169 0.61 -6.34 6.83
C ILE A 169 1.06 -6.03 8.26
N ASN A 170 2.19 -6.58 8.69
CA ASN A 170 2.74 -6.30 10.02
C ASN A 170 3.70 -5.08 10.04
N LEU A 171 3.31 -3.96 9.41
CA LEU A 171 4.17 -2.78 9.28
C LEU A 171 4.60 -2.20 10.64
N LEU A 172 3.74 -2.25 11.65
CA LEU A 172 4.08 -1.80 13.00
C LEU A 172 5.19 -2.65 13.64
N LYS A 173 5.24 -3.96 13.33
CA LYS A 173 6.33 -4.83 13.78
C LYS A 173 7.65 -4.47 13.11
N MET A 174 7.62 -4.12 11.82
CA MET A 174 8.82 -3.68 11.08
C MET A 174 9.41 -2.40 11.67
N LEU A 175 8.55 -1.42 12.01
CA LEU A 175 8.98 -0.19 12.67
C LEU A 175 9.65 -0.48 14.02
N LYS A 176 9.02 -1.31 14.87
CA LYS A 176 9.57 -1.68 16.18
C LYS A 176 10.89 -2.46 16.05
N ALA A 177 10.95 -3.41 15.13
CA ALA A 177 12.16 -4.17 14.87
C ALA A 177 13.29 -3.26 14.37
N SER A 178 13.01 -2.33 13.46
CA SER A 178 14.01 -1.38 12.98
C SER A 178 14.55 -0.48 14.10
N ASP A 179 13.68 -0.09 15.03
CA ASP A 179 14.02 0.70 16.22
C ASP A 179 14.98 -0.06 17.14
N GLU A 180 14.64 -1.31 17.44
CA GLU A 180 15.45 -2.20 18.27
C GLU A 180 16.77 -2.60 17.60
N ILE A 181 16.80 -2.79 16.29
CA ILE A 181 18.04 -3.03 15.53
C ILE A 181 18.98 -1.85 15.72
N VAL A 182 18.51 -0.63 15.48
CA VAL A 182 19.34 0.58 15.59
C VAL A 182 19.80 0.80 17.03
N ASP A 183 18.97 0.52 18.03
CA ASP A 183 19.35 0.61 19.44
C ASP A 183 20.35 -0.48 19.87
N SER A 184 20.34 -1.63 19.19
CA SER A 184 21.29 -2.73 19.43
C SER A 184 22.65 -2.52 18.77
N LEU A 185 22.78 -1.52 17.88
CA LEU A 185 24.07 -1.21 17.27
C LEU A 185 25.00 -0.64 18.33
N ASP A 186 26.11 -1.33 18.54
CA ASP A 186 27.19 -0.81 19.35
C ASP A 186 27.82 0.38 18.62
N THR A 187 27.54 1.59 19.07
CA THR A 187 28.01 2.81 18.40
C THR A 187 29.50 3.07 18.62
N GLU A 188 30.14 2.38 19.57
CA GLU A 188 31.57 2.52 19.84
C GLU A 188 32.43 1.62 18.93
N TYR A 189 31.93 0.41 18.65
CA TYR A 189 32.64 -0.59 17.83
C TYR A 189 31.98 -0.83 16.46
N TYR A 190 30.81 -0.23 16.23
CA TYR A 190 29.96 -0.38 15.05
C TYR A 190 29.70 -1.86 14.69
N THR A 191 29.73 -2.76 15.67
CA THR A 191 29.54 -4.19 15.42
C THR A 191 28.06 -4.55 15.34
N ILE A 192 27.73 -5.48 14.44
CA ILE A 192 26.39 -6.05 14.35
C ILE A 192 26.30 -7.20 15.35
N CYS A 193 25.42 -7.08 16.34
CA CYS A 193 25.11 -8.16 17.25
C CYS A 193 24.21 -9.21 16.57
N VAL A 194 24.80 -10.31 16.08
CA VAL A 194 24.07 -11.38 15.37
C VAL A 194 23.00 -12.02 16.26
N GLU A 195 23.32 -12.27 17.54
CA GLU A 195 22.36 -12.80 18.52
C GLU A 195 21.18 -11.85 18.76
N CYS A 196 21.42 -10.54 18.73
CA CYS A 196 20.37 -9.52 18.85
C CYS A 196 19.44 -9.58 17.63
N LEU A 197 20.00 -9.69 16.42
CA LEU A 197 19.20 -9.81 15.19
C LEU A 197 18.34 -11.08 15.21
N ASP A 198 18.89 -12.23 15.63
CA ASP A 198 18.13 -13.49 15.75
C ASP A 198 16.98 -13.39 16.75
N ARG A 199 17.22 -12.77 17.91
CA ARG A 199 16.20 -12.50 18.92
C ARG A 199 15.12 -11.56 18.40
N ILE A 200 15.48 -10.47 17.73
CA ILE A 200 14.53 -9.50 17.14
C ILE A 200 13.68 -10.20 16.07
N SER A 201 14.32 -10.92 15.16
CA SER A 201 13.69 -11.75 14.12
C SER A 201 12.64 -12.69 14.73
N SER A 202 13.00 -13.42 15.78
CA SER A 202 12.10 -14.34 16.49
C SER A 202 10.96 -13.62 17.22
N THR A 203 11.23 -12.48 17.85
CA THR A 203 10.24 -11.70 18.62
C THR A 203 9.14 -11.15 17.74
N TYR A 204 9.49 -10.63 16.56
CA TYR A 204 8.54 -10.03 15.64
C TYR A 204 8.05 -10.99 14.55
N ASN A 205 8.65 -12.18 14.45
CA ASN A 205 8.40 -13.19 13.42
C ASN A 205 8.62 -12.61 12.00
N ILE A 206 9.79 -12.04 11.77
CA ILE A 206 10.20 -11.41 10.51
C ILE A 206 11.60 -11.89 10.13
N GLY A 207 11.88 -12.03 8.83
CA GLY A 207 13.25 -12.27 8.36
C GLY A 207 14.08 -10.99 8.45
N ILE A 208 15.35 -11.08 8.82
CA ILE A 208 16.28 -9.94 8.85
C ILE A 208 17.54 -10.31 8.09
N THR A 209 17.94 -9.47 7.14
CA THR A 209 19.26 -9.56 6.50
C THR A 209 20.01 -8.26 6.67
N ALA A 210 21.32 -8.35 6.92
CA ALA A 210 22.22 -7.22 7.04
C ALA A 210 23.35 -7.39 6.02
N THR A 211 23.46 -6.45 5.08
CA THR A 211 24.45 -6.49 4.01
C THR A 211 25.40 -5.30 4.17
N PRO A 212 26.65 -5.52 4.62
CA PRO A 212 27.64 -4.46 4.68
C PRO A 212 28.07 -4.03 3.27
N SER A 213 28.36 -2.75 3.10
CA SER A 213 28.99 -2.21 1.90
C SER A 213 30.20 -1.36 2.31
N GLU A 214 31.39 -1.88 2.00
CA GLU A 214 32.66 -1.25 2.37
C GLU A 214 32.92 0.04 1.58
N GLU A 215 32.50 0.08 0.30
CA GLU A 215 32.72 1.24 -0.58
C GLU A 215 32.04 2.52 -0.07
N VAL A 216 30.87 2.37 0.55
CA VAL A 216 30.04 3.49 1.03
C VAL A 216 29.88 3.50 2.56
N GLN A 217 30.57 2.62 3.28
CA GLN A 217 30.59 2.60 4.75
C GLN A 217 29.19 2.54 5.37
N ILE A 218 28.34 1.65 4.85
CA ILE A 218 26.98 1.43 5.37
C ILE A 218 26.69 -0.05 5.60
N ILE A 219 25.63 -0.30 6.36
CA ILE A 219 24.96 -1.60 6.44
C ILE A 219 23.53 -1.42 5.93
N LEU A 220 23.14 -2.20 4.94
CA LEU A 220 21.76 -2.28 4.46
C LEU A 220 21.00 -3.37 5.21
N PHE A 221 19.95 -2.97 5.91
CA PHE A 221 19.03 -3.88 6.56
C PHE A 221 17.81 -4.12 5.69
N ASN A 222 17.43 -5.40 5.51
CA ASN A 222 16.16 -5.79 4.91
C ASN A 222 15.37 -6.60 5.92
N LEU A 223 14.18 -6.13 6.23
CA LEU A 223 13.23 -6.82 7.10
C LEU A 223 12.12 -7.41 6.22
N ILE A 224 11.81 -8.68 6.39
CA ILE A 224 10.96 -9.44 5.45
C ILE A 224 9.78 -10.04 6.19
N ASP A 225 8.55 -9.64 5.82
CA ASP A 225 7.31 -10.26 6.28
C ASP A 225 6.84 -11.28 5.23
N SER A 226 6.93 -12.57 5.58
CA SER A 226 6.45 -13.65 4.70
C SER A 226 4.94 -13.93 4.86
N SER A 227 4.24 -13.22 5.75
CA SER A 227 2.80 -13.42 5.98
C SER A 227 1.90 -12.69 4.98
N VAL A 228 2.46 -11.75 4.21
CA VAL A 228 1.72 -11.03 3.16
C VAL A 228 1.41 -11.98 2.01
N LYS A 229 0.13 -11.98 1.59
CA LYS A 229 -0.35 -12.84 0.52
C LYS A 229 0.23 -12.36 -0.82
N ASP A 230 0.57 -13.31 -1.69
CA ASP A 230 1.08 -13.11 -3.06
C ASP A 230 2.56 -12.69 -3.18
N TYR A 231 3.13 -11.96 -2.22
CA TYR A 231 4.55 -11.62 -2.20
C TYR A 231 5.07 -11.32 -0.79
N PRO A 232 6.33 -11.63 -0.46
CA PRO A 232 6.94 -11.22 0.80
C PRO A 232 7.09 -9.69 0.82
N TYR A 233 6.64 -9.07 1.91
CA TYR A 233 6.80 -7.63 2.09
C TYR A 233 8.20 -7.31 2.62
N THR A 234 8.87 -6.34 2.01
CA THR A 234 10.22 -5.93 2.37
C THR A 234 10.23 -4.50 2.91
N TYR A 235 10.91 -4.30 4.03
CA TYR A 235 11.16 -3.01 4.65
C TYR A 235 12.66 -2.75 4.73
N GLN A 236 13.16 -1.66 4.16
CA GLN A 236 14.60 -1.41 4.02
C GLN A 236 15.05 -0.13 4.69
N PHE A 237 16.20 -0.16 5.32
CA PHE A 237 16.89 1.04 5.80
C PHE A 237 18.39 0.81 5.83
N ILE A 238 19.16 1.90 5.90
CA ILE A 238 20.61 1.84 6.03
C ILE A 238 21.08 2.50 7.32
N THR A 239 22.21 2.04 7.81
CA THR A 239 22.94 2.68 8.91
C THR A 239 24.37 2.97 8.47
N GLU A 240 24.90 4.13 8.83
CA GLU A 240 26.31 4.45 8.64
C GLU A 240 27.16 3.60 9.60
N TYR A 241 28.19 2.95 9.06
CA TYR A 241 29.21 2.21 9.82
C TYR A 241 30.54 2.91 9.58
N ARG A 242 31.11 3.56 10.59
CA ARG A 242 32.46 4.13 10.48
C ARG A 242 33.47 3.15 11.07
N PRO A 243 34.23 2.42 10.25
CA PRO A 243 35.35 1.67 10.79
C PRO A 243 36.25 2.67 11.51
N ASN A 244 36.51 2.42 12.79
CA ASN A 244 37.35 3.27 13.62
C ASN A 244 38.80 3.12 13.12
N SER A 245 39.14 3.77 12.00
CA SER A 245 40.43 3.65 11.31
C SER A 245 41.61 3.98 12.24
N ILE A 246 41.36 4.88 13.19
CA ILE A 246 42.33 5.32 14.22
C ILE A 246 42.66 4.20 15.21
N LYS A 247 41.72 3.30 15.56
CA LYS A 247 42.02 2.18 16.47
C LYS A 247 42.67 0.99 15.76
N MET A 248 42.46 0.82 14.45
CA MET A 248 43.09 -0.28 13.71
C MET A 248 44.60 -0.02 13.50
N GLU A 249 45.00 1.23 13.25
CA GLU A 249 46.42 1.60 13.28
C GLU A 249 47.02 1.34 14.67
N ASN A 250 46.38 1.78 15.75
CA ASN A 250 46.88 1.55 17.11
C ASN A 250 46.94 0.06 17.49
N PHE A 251 45.95 -0.74 17.08
CA PHE A 251 45.99 -2.19 17.28
C PHE A 251 47.14 -2.85 16.52
N ILE A 252 47.38 -2.44 15.27
CA ILE A 252 48.53 -2.91 14.50
C ILE A 252 49.85 -2.47 15.16
N PHE A 253 49.94 -1.21 15.60
CA PHE A 253 51.13 -0.70 16.29
C PHE A 253 51.40 -1.42 17.63
N ASP A 254 50.37 -1.65 18.46
CA ASP A 254 50.51 -2.37 19.72
C ASP A 254 50.84 -3.85 19.51
N PHE A 255 50.27 -4.48 18.48
CA PHE A 255 50.59 -5.85 18.09
C PHE A 255 52.03 -5.98 17.61
N LEU A 256 52.50 -5.08 16.73
CA LEU A 256 53.88 -5.07 16.25
C LEU A 256 54.89 -4.79 17.37
N ARG A 257 54.54 -3.90 18.31
CA ARG A 257 55.39 -3.59 19.48
C ARG A 257 55.55 -4.79 20.42
N ASN A 258 54.56 -5.65 20.54
CA ASN A 258 54.66 -6.86 21.35
C ASN A 258 55.54 -7.93 20.68
N ILE A 259 55.58 -7.99 19.34
CA ILE A 259 56.45 -8.93 18.60
C ILE A 259 57.94 -8.55 18.72
N GLU A 260 58.28 -7.26 18.81
CA GLU A 260 59.68 -6.81 18.93
C GLU A 260 60.29 -7.00 20.33
N ASN A 261 59.47 -7.30 21.34
CA ASN A 261 59.91 -7.45 22.74
C ASN A 261 59.97 -8.92 23.22
N GLU A 262 59.72 -9.90 22.34
CA GLU A 262 59.96 -11.33 22.55
C GLU A 262 61.21 -11.81 21.78
#